data_AF-A0A3R9MXP9-F1
#
_entry.id   AF-A0A3R9MXP9-F1
#
_cell.length_a   1.000
_cell.length_b   1.000
_cell.length_c   1.000
_cell.angle_alpha   90.00
_cell.angle_beta   90.00
_cell.angle_gamma   90.00
#
_symmetry.space_group_name_H-M   'P 1'
#
loop_
_entity.id
_entity.type
_entity.pdbx_description
1 polymer ?
#
loop_
_entity_poly.entity_id
_entity_poly.type
_entity_poly.pdbx_seq_one_letter_code
_entity_poly.pdbx_strand_id
1 'polypeptide(L)'
;MFKALKTIKKIKQLQKAMHDASVAFLLMQDLGLVPDSEKGRAKAKSFHDMSHMLKDILDGKSVDEAMTRLEIKVKDEEVEQER
;
A
#
# COMPACT_ATOMS: atom_id res chain seq x y z
N MET A 1 11.88 17.44 14.21
CA MET A 1 11.11 16.26 14.68
C MET A 1 9.59 16.41 14.54
N PHE A 2 8.98 17.52 14.95
CA PHE A 2 7.51 17.69 14.90
C PHE A 2 6.88 17.50 13.49
N LYS A 3 7.52 18.05 12.44
CA LYS A 3 7.08 17.85 11.05
C LYS A 3 7.10 16.37 10.64
N ALA A 4 8.17 15.64 10.98
CA ALA A 4 8.29 14.21 10.68
C ALA A 4 7.21 13.38 11.38
N LEU A 5 6.96 13.62 12.68
CA LEU A 5 5.89 12.94 13.42
C LEU A 5 4.50 13.22 12.82
N LYS A 6 4.24 14.46 12.40
CA LYS A 6 2.98 14.82 11.70
C LYS A 6 2.87 14.11 10.35
N THR A 7 3.96 13.99 9.60
CA THR A 7 3.99 13.26 8.33
C THR A 7 3.73 11.77 8.56
N ILE A 8 4.42 11.12 9.52
CA ILE A 8 4.19 9.71 9.88
C ILE A 8 2.72 9.47 10.27
N LYS A 9 2.11 10.39 11.05
CA LYS A 9 0.69 10.29 11.40
C LYS A 9 -0.21 10.34 10.15
N LYS A 10 0.08 11.21 9.18
CA LYS A 10 -0.66 11.28 7.91
C LYS A 10 -0.48 10.02 7.06
N ILE A 11 0.73 9.43 7.03
CA ILE A 11 0.99 8.16 6.34
C ILE A 11 0.21 7.01 7.00
N LYS A 12 0.14 6.96 8.34
CA LYS A 12 -0.74 6.02 9.07
C LYS A 12 -2.22 6.18 8.69
N GLN A 13 -2.69 7.41 8.57
CA GLN A 13 -4.07 7.68 8.13
C GLN A 13 -4.31 7.22 6.68
N LEU A 14 -3.35 7.48 5.78
CA LEU A 14 -3.41 7.02 4.40
C LEU A 14 -3.44 5.49 4.32
N GLN A 15 -2.56 4.81 5.06
CA GLN A 15 -2.53 3.34 5.15
C GLN A 15 -3.90 2.77 5.55
N LYS A 16 -4.50 3.31 6.61
CA LYS A 16 -5.83 2.88 7.07
C LYS A 16 -6.92 3.14 6.02
N ALA A 17 -6.92 4.32 5.40
CA ALA A 17 -7.92 4.67 4.39
C ALA A 17 -7.83 3.75 3.15
N MET A 18 -6.62 3.42 2.70
CA MET A 18 -6.40 2.49 1.58
C MET A 18 -6.87 1.08 1.92
N HIS A 19 -6.53 0.58 3.11
CA HIS A 19 -6.97 -0.74 3.58
C HIS A 19 -8.50 -0.81 3.64
N ASP A 20 -9.13 0.12 4.35
CA ASP A 20 -10.58 0.09 4.58
C ASP A 20 -11.36 0.26 3.26
N ALA A 21 -10.92 1.16 2.38
CA ALA A 21 -11.54 1.36 1.08
C ALA A 21 -11.41 0.11 0.18
N SER A 22 -10.24 -0.55 0.18
CA SER A 22 -10.02 -1.77 -0.59
C SER A 22 -10.92 -2.91 -0.14
N VAL A 23 -11.01 -3.13 1.18
CA VAL A 23 -11.86 -4.17 1.78
C VAL A 23 -13.33 -3.88 1.52
N ALA A 24 -13.76 -2.62 1.70
CA ALA A 24 -15.14 -2.22 1.43
C ALA A 24 -15.53 -2.45 -0.04
N PHE A 25 -14.65 -2.09 -0.99
CA PHE A 25 -14.91 -2.31 -2.41
C PHE A 25 -15.01 -3.79 -2.75
N LEU A 26 -14.07 -4.62 -2.28
CA LEU A 26 -14.09 -6.06 -2.53
C LEU A 26 -15.36 -6.72 -1.96
N LEU A 27 -15.75 -6.34 -0.74
CA LEU A 27 -16.98 -6.83 -0.12
C LEU A 27 -18.23 -6.38 -0.90
N MET A 28 -18.30 -5.10 -1.30
CA MET A 28 -19.41 -4.62 -2.14
C MET A 28 -19.48 -5.38 -3.47
N GLN A 29 -18.33 -5.74 -4.05
CA GLN A 29 -18.26 -6.48 -5.30
C GLN A 29 -18.72 -7.93 -5.11
N ASP A 30 -18.26 -8.61 -4.05
CA ASP A 30 -18.66 -9.98 -3.73
C ASP A 30 -20.15 -10.09 -3.35
N LEU A 31 -20.75 -9.01 -2.83
CA LEU A 31 -22.19 -8.90 -2.57
C LEU A 31 -23.02 -8.46 -3.80
N GLY A 32 -22.38 -8.17 -4.94
CA GLY A 32 -23.04 -7.69 -6.16
C GLY A 32 -23.58 -6.26 -6.08
N LEU A 33 -23.12 -5.46 -5.10
CA LEU A 33 -23.51 -4.04 -4.94
C LEU A 33 -22.75 -3.10 -5.87
N VAL A 34 -21.61 -3.55 -6.40
CA VAL A 34 -20.85 -2.85 -7.47
C VAL A 34 -20.55 -3.85 -8.60
N PRO A 35 -20.29 -3.38 -9.83
CA PRO A 35 -20.01 -4.27 -10.96
C PRO A 35 -18.81 -5.20 -10.71
N ASP A 36 -18.97 -6.48 -11.03
CA ASP A 36 -17.89 -7.46 -11.01
C ASP A 36 -16.95 -7.26 -12.20
N SER A 37 -16.13 -6.21 -12.11
CA SER A 37 -15.10 -5.90 -13.09
C SER A 37 -13.74 -6.39 -12.59
N GLU A 38 -13.07 -7.17 -13.43
CA GLU A 38 -11.70 -7.63 -13.17
C GLU A 38 -10.74 -6.46 -12.92
N LYS A 39 -10.86 -5.38 -13.71
CA LYS A 39 -10.09 -4.14 -13.52
C LYS A 39 -10.35 -3.49 -12.15
N GLY A 40 -11.61 -3.46 -11.70
CA GLY A 40 -11.97 -2.92 -10.39
C GLY A 40 -11.43 -3.78 -9.25
N ARG A 41 -11.57 -5.11 -9.37
CA ARG A 41 -11.05 -6.08 -8.40
C ARG A 41 -9.53 -6.00 -8.28
N ALA A 42 -8.82 -5.96 -9.42
CA ALA A 42 -7.37 -5.81 -9.48
C ALA A 42 -6.92 -4.51 -8.79
N LYS A 43 -7.59 -3.39 -9.09
CA LYS A 43 -7.30 -2.10 -8.44
C LYS A 43 -7.50 -2.17 -6.92
N ALA A 44 -8.60 -2.74 -6.45
CA ALA A 44 -8.86 -2.88 -5.02
C ALA A 44 -7.81 -3.75 -4.33
N LYS A 45 -7.43 -4.88 -4.94
CA LYS A 45 -6.32 -5.72 -4.44
C LYS A 45 -5.00 -4.95 -4.38
N SER A 46 -4.62 -4.20 -5.41
CA SER A 46 -3.41 -3.38 -5.37
C SER A 46 -3.42 -2.35 -4.23
N PHE A 47 -4.58 -1.73 -3.94
CA PHE A 47 -4.72 -0.81 -2.80
C PHE A 47 -4.58 -1.53 -1.46
N HIS A 48 -5.18 -2.72 -1.33
CA HIS A 48 -5.04 -3.57 -0.16
C HIS A 48 -3.57 -3.91 0.07
N ASP A 49 -2.87 -4.31 -0.99
CA ASP A 49 -1.48 -4.66 -0.91
C ASP A 49 -0.58 -3.48 -0.55
N MET A 50 -0.72 -2.35 -1.23
CA MET A 50 0.03 -1.14 -0.87
C MET A 50 -0.24 -0.70 0.58
N SER A 51 -1.46 -0.91 1.10
CA SER A 51 -1.76 -0.60 2.51
C SER A 51 -0.95 -1.47 3.48
N HIS A 52 -0.74 -2.74 3.18
CA HIS A 52 0.09 -3.62 3.99
C HIS A 52 1.58 -3.30 3.85
N MET A 53 2.05 -2.91 2.66
CA MET A 53 3.43 -2.40 2.48
C MET A 53 3.67 -1.17 3.35
N LEU A 54 2.75 -0.19 3.32
CA LEU A 54 2.86 0.99 4.18
C LEU A 54 2.85 0.63 5.66
N LYS A 55 2.02 -0.36 6.05
CA LYS A 55 1.98 -0.86 7.42
C LYS A 55 3.33 -1.44 7.84
N ASP A 56 3.95 -2.25 7.00
CA ASP A 56 5.26 -2.86 7.25
C ASP A 56 6.35 -1.79 7.46
N ILE A 57 6.39 -0.77 6.61
CA ILE A 57 7.32 0.37 6.77
C ILE A 57 7.06 1.13 8.08
N LEU A 58 5.78 1.37 8.41
CA LEU A 58 5.38 2.06 9.64
C LEU A 58 5.68 1.26 10.92
N ASP A 59 5.71 -0.07 10.81
CA ASP A 59 6.06 -1.00 11.88
C ASP A 59 7.59 -1.21 11.99
N GLY A 60 8.37 -0.58 11.09
CA GLY A 60 9.83 -0.48 11.17
C GLY A 60 10.61 -1.43 10.26
N LYS A 61 9.94 -2.14 9.35
CA LYS A 61 10.61 -2.97 8.33
C LYS A 61 11.29 -2.10 7.27
N SER A 62 12.28 -2.67 6.58
CA SER A 62 12.89 -1.98 5.44
C SER A 62 11.91 -1.87 4.27
N VAL A 63 12.20 -0.96 3.34
CA VAL A 63 11.40 -0.80 2.11
C VAL A 63 11.44 -2.09 1.28
N ASP A 64 12.58 -2.77 1.21
CA ASP A 64 12.74 -4.01 0.43
C ASP A 64 11.94 -5.17 1.03
N GLU A 65 11.96 -5.30 2.36
CA GLU A 65 11.12 -6.28 3.07
C GLU A 65 9.64 -6.01 2.83
N ALA A 66 9.22 -4.74 2.91
CA ALA A 66 7.85 -4.34 2.67
C ALA A 66 7.41 -4.48 1.20
N MET A 67 8.33 -4.44 0.23
CA MET A 67 8.03 -4.62 -1.19
C MET A 67 8.04 -6.07 -1.66
N THR A 68 8.64 -6.98 -0.89
CA THR A 68 8.64 -8.42 -1.19
C THR A 68 7.21 -8.97 -1.38
N ARG A 69 6.26 -8.47 -0.60
CA ARG A 69 4.81 -8.82 -0.69
C ARG A 69 4.10 -8.29 -1.95
N LEU A 70 4.69 -7.34 -2.69
CA LEU A 70 4.17 -6.86 -3.96
C LEU A 70 4.72 -7.66 -5.16
N GLU A 71 5.57 -8.67 -4.91
CA GLU A 71 6.38 -9.35 -5.95
C GLU A 71 7.26 -8.40 -6.78
N ILE A 72 7.38 -7.14 -6.35
CA ILE A 72 8.26 -6.15 -6.95
C ILE A 72 9.66 -6.45 -6.42
N LYS A 73 10.45 -7.24 -7.17
CA LYS A 73 11.89 -7.28 -6.95
C LYS A 73 12.46 -5.93 -7.37
N VAL A 74 12.82 -5.10 -6.39
CA VAL A 74 13.76 -4.01 -6.62
C VAL A 74 15.05 -4.68 -7.07
N LYS A 75 15.34 -4.63 -8.37
CA LYS A 75 16.71 -4.81 -8.80
C LYS A 75 17.41 -3.56 -8.31
N ASP A 76 18.40 -3.72 -7.44
CA ASP A 76 19.35 -2.67 -7.08
C ASP A 76 20.07 -2.22 -8.36
N GLU A 77 19.43 -1.37 -9.17
CA GLU A 77 20.17 -0.44 -10.01
C GLU A 77 20.73 0.56 -9.03
N GLU A 78 22.02 0.37 -8.71
CA GLU A 78 22.85 1.32 -8.00
C GLU A 78 22.49 2.72 -8.47
N VAL A 79 21.77 3.48 -7.63
CA VAL A 79 21.66 4.92 -7.82
C VAL A 79 23.05 5.44 -7.49
N GLU A 80 23.93 5.42 -8.49
CA GLU A 80 25.15 6.22 -8.49
C GLU A 80 24.71 7.66 -8.23
N GLN A 81 24.79 8.07 -6.97
CA GLN A 81 24.79 9.47 -6.61
C GLN A 81 26.04 10.08 -7.24
N GLU A 82 25.90 10.59 -8.46
CA GLU A 82 26.86 11.55 -9.01
C GLU A 82 26.97 12.71 -8.00
N ARG A 83 28.14 12.75 -7.34
CA ARG A 83 28.61 13.86 -6.52
C ARG A 83 29.34 14.87 -7.39
#